data_AF-A0A7V6TY11-F1
#
_entry.id   AF-A0A7V6TY11-F1
#
_cell.length_a   1.000
_cell.length_b   1.000
_cell.length_c   1.000
_cell.angle_alpha   90.00
_cell.angle_beta   90.00
_cell.angle_gamma   90.00
#
_symmetry.space_group_name_H-M   'P 1'
#
loop_
_entity.id
_entity.type
_entity.pdbx_description
1 polymer ?
#
loop_
_entity_poly.entity_id
_entity_poly.type
_entity_poly.pdbx_seq_one_letter_code
_entity_poly.pdbx_strand_id
1 'polypeptide(L)'
;MNLRTLKKLSKRAAPLLPLLGENRQQFRSAHARTGENYHHTFIGDRKHWERSRCHPSYEARNGWAGCGNRGAEIVYQTRAGHTVVVRPPVHPRKGTVMVGGMSGYYEPEWDEEDAWSALECIVCHHFSEWDEELETFYLTRPLPTVTSIFQAADEIIAELKRGASR
;
A
#
# COMPACT_ATOMS: atom_id res chain seq x y z
N MET A 1 2.66 -7.70 6.05
CA MET A 1 2.50 -6.70 7.13
C MET A 1 1.11 -6.81 7.77
N ASN A 2 0.85 -6.28 8.98
CA ASN A 2 -0.51 -6.20 9.58
C ASN A 2 -0.97 -4.74 9.77
N LEU A 3 -2.28 -4.49 9.96
CA LEU A 3 -2.85 -3.12 10.02
C LEU A 3 -2.29 -2.26 11.16
N ARG A 4 -1.82 -2.87 12.26
CA ARG A 4 -1.21 -2.13 13.37
C ARG A 4 0.21 -1.70 13.01
N THR A 5 0.98 -2.58 12.36
CA THR A 5 2.31 -2.25 11.84
C THR A 5 2.19 -1.19 10.77
N LEU A 6 1.28 -1.35 9.81
CA LEU A 6 0.98 -0.35 8.79
C LEU A 6 0.76 1.03 9.42
N LYS A 7 -0.22 1.15 10.34
CA LYS A 7 -0.48 2.41 11.04
C LYS A 7 0.75 3.04 11.69
N LYS A 8 1.65 2.22 12.27
CA LYS A 8 2.90 2.70 12.85
C LYS A 8 3.87 3.19 11.77
N LEU A 9 3.98 2.47 10.66
CA LEU A 9 4.83 2.85 9.54
C LEU A 9 4.31 4.10 8.84
N SER A 10 3.02 4.18 8.50
CA SER A 10 2.43 5.37 7.88
C SER A 10 2.59 6.60 8.78
N LYS A 11 2.52 6.46 10.12
CA LYS A 11 2.84 7.55 11.06
C LYS A 11 4.30 8.02 10.99
N ARG A 12 5.25 7.09 10.76
CA ARG A 12 6.69 7.40 10.61
C ARG A 12 7.03 7.96 9.23
N ALA A 13 6.34 7.50 8.19
CA ALA A 13 6.53 7.92 6.81
C ALA A 13 5.98 9.33 6.53
N ALA A 14 4.83 9.65 7.11
CA ALA A 14 4.14 10.94 6.98
C ALA A 14 5.05 12.21 7.00
N PRO A 15 5.96 12.40 7.97
CA PRO A 15 6.84 13.57 7.99
C PRO A 15 7.92 13.58 6.89
N LEU A 16 8.25 12.43 6.29
CA LEU A 16 9.26 12.32 5.24
C LEU A 16 8.70 12.67 3.86
N LEU A 17 7.40 12.41 3.63
CA LEU A 17 6.76 12.61 2.33
C LEU A 17 6.92 14.03 1.78
N PRO A 18 6.65 15.12 2.53
CA PRO A 18 6.85 16.47 2.01
C PRO A 18 8.32 16.78 1.66
N LEU A 19 9.28 16.16 2.37
CA LEU A 19 10.70 16.33 2.10
C LEU A 19 11.14 15.65 0.80
N LEU A 20 10.37 14.68 0.33
CA LEU A 20 10.56 13.95 -0.93
C LEU A 20 9.77 14.58 -2.09
N GLY A 21 9.11 15.72 -1.88
CA GLY A 21 8.30 16.40 -2.90
C GLY A 21 6.88 15.85 -3.05
N GLU A 22 6.44 14.98 -2.16
CA GLU A 22 5.05 14.50 -2.13
C GLU A 22 4.13 15.60 -1.57
N ASN A 23 3.31 16.17 -2.45
CA ASN A 23 2.43 17.30 -2.14
C ASN A 23 0.96 16.91 -1.99
N ARG A 24 0.61 15.61 -2.13
CA ARG A 24 -0.76 15.13 -1.88
C ARG A 24 -1.19 15.43 -0.45
N GLN A 25 -2.49 15.65 -0.26
CA GLN A 25 -3.07 15.96 1.04
C GLN A 25 -2.90 14.78 2.00
N GLN A 26 -2.26 15.03 3.15
CA GLN A 26 -2.24 14.07 4.24
C GLN A 26 -3.50 14.16 5.09
N PHE A 27 -4.16 13.04 5.33
CA PHE A 27 -5.33 12.98 6.19
C PHE A 27 -5.33 11.67 7.02
N ARG A 28 -6.29 11.56 7.94
CA ARG A 28 -6.45 10.37 8.78
C ARG A 28 -7.59 9.56 8.22
N SER A 29 -7.38 8.26 8.02
CA SER A 29 -8.48 7.37 7.67
C SER A 29 -9.59 7.50 8.71
N ALA A 30 -10.78 7.86 8.24
CA ALA A 30 -11.99 7.87 9.05
C ALA A 30 -12.34 6.44 9.48
N HIS A 31 -13.40 6.26 10.27
CA HIS A 31 -13.82 4.91 10.63
C HIS A 31 -14.04 4.08 9.36
N ALA A 32 -13.36 2.95 9.21
CA ALA A 32 -13.62 1.96 8.13
C ALA A 32 -15.09 1.47 8.05
N ARG A 33 -15.99 1.94 8.94
CA ARG A 33 -17.42 1.68 8.95
C ARG A 33 -18.24 2.68 8.12
N THR A 34 -17.72 3.87 7.77
CA THR A 34 -18.49 4.88 7.02
C THR A 34 -18.54 4.65 5.52
N GLY A 35 -17.88 3.60 5.01
CA GLY A 35 -17.86 3.31 3.56
C GLY A 35 -17.00 4.29 2.75
N GLU A 36 -16.30 5.21 3.42
CA GLU A 36 -15.27 6.05 2.81
C GLU A 36 -14.07 5.15 2.50
N ASN A 37 -13.86 4.92 1.21
CA ASN A 37 -13.10 3.78 0.70
C ASN A 37 -11.67 4.20 0.36
N TYR A 38 -10.78 4.05 1.33
CA TYR A 38 -9.36 4.36 1.18
C TYR A 38 -8.60 3.12 0.74
N HIS A 39 -8.25 3.02 -0.55
CA HIS A 39 -7.69 1.82 -1.16
C HIS A 39 -6.18 1.60 -0.84
N HIS A 40 -5.75 0.36 -1.15
CA HIS A 40 -4.38 -0.20 -1.22
C HIS A 40 -3.53 -0.22 0.06
N THR A 41 -3.69 -1.29 0.84
CA THR A 41 -2.54 -1.94 1.49
C THR A 41 -2.72 -3.45 1.59
N PHE A 42 -1.73 -4.23 1.11
CA PHE A 42 -1.71 -5.68 1.27
C PHE A 42 -1.21 -6.14 2.66
N ILE A 43 -1.94 -7.09 3.28
CA ILE A 43 -1.63 -7.60 4.62
C ILE A 43 -1.47 -9.13 4.61
N GLY A 44 -0.25 -9.60 4.89
CA GLY A 44 0.08 -11.03 4.91
C GLY A 44 -0.26 -11.78 6.21
N ASP A 45 -0.65 -11.09 7.28
CA ASP A 45 -0.99 -11.74 8.57
C ASP A 45 -2.46 -12.18 8.61
N ARG A 46 -2.70 -13.47 8.36
CA ARG A 46 -4.03 -14.07 8.14
C ARG A 46 -5.00 -13.96 9.33
N LYS A 47 -4.51 -13.78 10.56
CA LYS A 47 -5.40 -13.61 11.73
C LYS A 47 -6.15 -12.27 11.73
N HIS A 48 -5.67 -11.32 10.94
CA HIS A 48 -6.24 -9.98 10.79
C HIS A 48 -7.00 -9.80 9.48
N TRP A 49 -7.20 -10.89 8.73
CA TRP A 49 -7.99 -10.89 7.52
C TRP A 49 -9.48 -10.70 7.82
N GLU A 50 -10.13 -9.96 6.93
CA GLU A 50 -11.57 -9.73 7.01
C GLU A 50 -12.29 -11.03 6.69
N ARG A 51 -13.36 -11.29 7.45
CA ARG A 51 -14.20 -12.48 7.27
C ARG A 51 -15.59 -12.02 6.91
N SER A 52 -16.05 -12.44 5.74
CA SER A 52 -17.37 -12.08 5.25
C SER A 52 -18.09 -13.33 4.79
N ARG A 53 -19.40 -13.39 5.06
CA ARG A 53 -20.25 -14.41 4.44
C ARG A 53 -20.31 -14.14 2.94
N CYS A 54 -20.24 -15.19 2.14
CA CYS A 54 -20.37 -15.10 0.70
C CYS A 54 -21.38 -16.12 0.19
N HIS A 55 -21.74 -15.96 -1.09
CA HIS A 55 -22.61 -16.91 -1.76
C HIS A 55 -21.95 -18.31 -1.80
N PRO A 56 -22.72 -19.42 -1.73
CA PRO A 56 -22.14 -20.78 -1.77
C PRO A 56 -21.31 -21.08 -3.02
N SER A 57 -21.61 -20.43 -4.14
CA SER A 57 -20.85 -20.55 -5.40
C SER A 57 -19.63 -19.62 -5.50
N TYR A 58 -19.28 -18.91 -4.44
CA TYR A 58 -18.13 -18.00 -4.46
C TYR A 58 -16.83 -18.79 -4.44
N GLU A 59 -16.00 -18.61 -5.47
CA GLU A 59 -14.66 -19.20 -5.55
C GLU A 59 -13.59 -18.17 -5.21
N ALA A 60 -12.49 -18.62 -4.62
CA ALA A 60 -11.36 -17.76 -4.24
C ALA A 60 -10.75 -17.13 -5.49
N ARG A 61 -10.66 -15.80 -5.52
CA ARG A 61 -10.11 -15.06 -6.67
C ARG A 61 -8.59 -15.01 -6.62
N ASN A 62 -7.97 -16.16 -6.86
CA ASN A 62 -6.54 -16.33 -6.70
C ASN A 62 -5.73 -16.19 -8.00
N GLY A 63 -6.41 -16.01 -9.14
CA GLY A 63 -5.79 -15.91 -10.46
C GLY A 63 -5.76 -14.51 -11.08
N TRP A 64 -6.23 -13.45 -10.40
CA TRP A 64 -6.24 -12.11 -11.01
C TRP A 64 -4.86 -11.45 -10.93
N ALA A 65 -4.21 -11.36 -12.09
CA ALA A 65 -2.80 -11.03 -12.30
C ALA A 65 -2.35 -9.57 -11.99
N GLY A 66 -3.17 -8.74 -11.33
CA GLY A 66 -2.79 -7.35 -11.01
C GLY A 66 -2.08 -7.16 -9.67
N CYS A 67 -2.29 -8.07 -8.72
CA CYS A 67 -1.68 -8.00 -7.38
C CYS A 67 -0.94 -9.32 -7.12
N GLY A 68 0.23 -9.46 -7.77
CA GLY A 68 0.89 -10.74 -8.03
C GLY A 68 0.85 -11.76 -6.91
N ASN A 69 0.38 -12.98 -7.22
CA ASN A 69 0.58 -14.31 -6.59
C ASN A 69 0.76 -14.44 -5.06
N ARG A 70 0.54 -13.40 -4.27
CA ARG A 70 0.82 -13.36 -2.84
C ARG A 70 -0.49 -13.57 -2.09
N GLY A 71 -0.87 -14.84 -1.98
CA GLY A 71 -1.84 -15.31 -0.99
C GLY A 71 -3.19 -14.62 -1.13
N ALA A 72 -3.87 -14.94 -2.22
CA ALA A 72 -5.22 -14.52 -2.46
C ALA A 72 -6.20 -15.40 -1.65
N GLU A 73 -7.35 -14.81 -1.36
CA GLU A 73 -8.50 -15.27 -0.59
C GLU A 73 -8.59 -16.75 -0.17
N ILE A 74 -9.04 -16.99 1.07
CA ILE A 74 -9.37 -18.34 1.56
C ILE A 74 -10.89 -18.45 1.65
N VAL A 75 -11.46 -19.42 0.95
CA VAL A 75 -12.89 -19.75 1.02
C VAL A 75 -13.05 -21.08 1.76
N TYR A 76 -13.94 -21.13 2.75
CA TYR A 76 -14.27 -22.38 3.44
C TYR A 76 -15.73 -22.41 3.89
N GLN A 77 -16.28 -23.62 4.06
CA GLN A 77 -17.59 -23.82 4.68
C GLN A 77 -17.47 -23.96 6.20
N THR A 78 -18.31 -23.24 6.92
CA THR A 78 -18.44 -23.34 8.37
C THR A 78 -19.29 -24.55 8.76
N ARG A 79 -19.20 -24.99 10.03
CA ARG A 79 -20.06 -26.08 10.57
C ARG A 79 -21.56 -25.77 10.48
N ALA A 80 -21.94 -24.49 10.42
CA ALA A 80 -23.32 -24.04 10.25
C ALA A 80 -23.80 -24.01 8.79
N GLY A 81 -23.00 -24.49 7.83
CA GLY A 81 -23.34 -24.53 6.40
C GLY A 81 -23.14 -23.20 5.66
N HIS A 82 -22.59 -22.16 6.30
CA HIS A 82 -22.28 -20.90 5.63
C HIS A 82 -20.91 -20.95 4.96
N THR A 83 -20.82 -20.45 3.72
CA THR A 83 -19.54 -20.17 3.06
C THR A 83 -18.99 -18.83 3.55
N VAL A 84 -17.72 -18.84 3.96
CA VAL A 84 -17.01 -17.65 4.44
C VAL A 84 -15.76 -17.45 3.58
N VAL A 85 -15.57 -16.22 3.13
CA VAL A 85 -14.34 -15.76 2.49
C VAL A 85 -13.50 -14.99 3.50
N VAL A 86 -12.19 -15.27 3.51
CA VAL A 86 -11.17 -14.59 4.30
C VAL A 86 -10.27 -13.86 3.32
N ARG A 87 -10.20 -12.54 3.42
CA ARG A 87 -9.45 -11.68 2.50
C ARG A 87 -8.45 -10.81 3.26
N PRO A 88 -7.29 -10.46 2.66
CA PRO A 88 -6.46 -9.39 3.20
C PRO A 88 -7.35 -8.17 3.48
N PRO A 89 -7.24 -7.53 4.65
CA PRO A 89 -7.97 -6.30 4.91
C PRO A 89 -7.61 -5.28 3.84
N VAL A 90 -8.64 -4.79 3.15
CA VAL A 90 -8.48 -3.82 2.06
C VAL A 90 -8.50 -2.38 2.57
N HIS A 91 -8.95 -2.17 3.82
CA HIS A 91 -9.09 -0.85 4.40
C HIS A 91 -8.05 -0.57 5.51
N PRO A 92 -7.42 0.60 5.50
CA PRO A 92 -6.53 1.03 6.55
C PRO A 92 -7.31 1.20 7.87
N ARG A 93 -6.66 0.86 8.99
CA ARG A 93 -7.24 1.05 10.32
C ARG A 93 -7.51 2.53 10.60
N LYS A 94 -8.60 2.84 11.32
CA LYS A 94 -8.90 4.21 11.77
C LYS A 94 -7.66 4.94 12.30
N GLY A 95 -7.41 6.14 11.77
CA GLY A 95 -6.30 7.00 12.16
C GLY A 95 -4.94 6.60 11.58
N THR A 96 -4.88 5.64 10.65
CA THR A 96 -3.73 5.49 9.75
C THR A 96 -3.57 6.79 8.96
N VAL A 97 -2.32 7.22 8.74
CA VAL A 97 -2.06 8.38 7.88
C VAL A 97 -2.23 7.92 6.44
N MET A 98 -3.08 8.62 5.72
CA MET A 98 -3.29 8.47 4.29
C MET A 98 -2.72 9.70 3.58
N VAL A 99 -2.43 9.55 2.30
CA VAL A 99 -2.17 10.62 1.35
C VAL A 99 -3.13 10.48 0.19
N GLY A 100 -3.68 11.59 -0.29
CA GLY A 100 -4.54 11.57 -1.46
C GLY A 100 -4.63 12.93 -2.15
N GLY A 101 -5.10 12.92 -3.38
CA GLY A 101 -5.24 14.10 -4.21
C GLY A 101 -5.98 13.80 -5.50
N MET A 102 -6.38 14.86 -6.21
CA MET A 102 -6.93 14.72 -7.55
C MET A 102 -5.83 14.25 -8.51
N SER A 103 -6.07 13.15 -9.21
CA SER A 103 -5.18 12.55 -10.22
C SER A 103 -5.97 12.27 -11.50
N GLY A 104 -5.30 12.25 -12.65
CA GLY A 104 -5.94 12.01 -13.95
C GLY A 104 -6.06 13.28 -14.82
N TYR A 105 -6.11 13.07 -16.13
CA TYR A 105 -6.10 14.16 -17.12
C TYR A 105 -7.51 14.57 -17.56
N TYR A 106 -8.30 13.63 -18.09
CA TYR A 106 -9.61 13.92 -18.68
C TYR A 106 -10.73 14.01 -17.64
N GLU A 107 -10.74 13.10 -16.67
CA GLU A 107 -11.67 13.07 -15.55
C GLU A 107 -10.83 12.93 -14.29
N PRO A 108 -10.52 14.05 -13.60
CA PRO A 108 -9.77 13.99 -12.36
C PRO A 108 -10.55 13.17 -11.33
N GLU A 109 -9.96 12.06 -10.91
CA GLU A 109 -10.46 11.21 -9.84
C GLU A 109 -9.65 11.46 -8.58
N TRP A 110 -10.29 11.30 -7.43
CA TRP A 110 -9.58 11.31 -6.17
C TRP A 110 -8.82 9.98 -6.03
N ASP A 111 -7.49 10.03 -6.02
CA ASP A 111 -6.63 8.88 -5.75
C ASP A 111 -5.98 9.04 -4.38
N GLU A 112 -5.89 7.95 -3.63
CA GLU A 112 -5.43 7.96 -2.25
C GLU A 112 -4.81 6.64 -1.84
N GLU A 113 -3.70 6.71 -1.11
CA GLU A 113 -2.98 5.56 -0.57
C GLU A 113 -2.56 5.81 0.87
N ASP A 114 -2.12 4.77 1.58
CA ASP A 114 -1.57 4.98 2.91
C ASP A 114 -0.15 5.58 2.82
N ALA A 115 0.22 6.42 3.79
CA ALA A 115 1.49 7.15 3.73
C ALA A 115 2.73 6.24 3.73
N TRP A 116 2.62 4.98 4.18
CA TRP A 116 3.73 4.03 4.04
C TRP A 116 3.85 3.54 2.60
N SER A 117 2.75 3.17 1.94
CA SER A 117 2.76 2.76 0.53
C SER A 117 3.27 3.87 -0.38
N ALA A 118 2.90 5.12 -0.13
CA ALA A 118 3.43 6.26 -0.88
C ALA A 118 4.95 6.40 -0.74
N LEU A 119 5.47 6.27 0.48
CA LEU A 119 6.91 6.33 0.74
C LEU A 119 7.63 5.17 0.04
N GLU A 120 7.11 3.95 0.18
CA GLU A 120 7.65 2.76 -0.46
C GLU A 120 7.68 2.90 -1.99
N CYS A 121 6.60 3.43 -2.58
CA CYS A 121 6.51 3.70 -4.01
C CYS A 121 7.57 4.71 -4.48
N ILE A 122 7.70 5.86 -3.80
CA ILE A 122 8.70 6.88 -4.13
C ILE A 122 10.12 6.31 -4.06
N VAL A 123 10.44 5.59 -2.98
CA VAL A 123 11.77 4.99 -2.79
C VAL A 123 12.03 3.93 -3.86
N CYS A 124 11.08 3.03 -4.11
CA CYS A 124 11.23 1.99 -5.13
C CYS A 124 11.42 2.61 -6.53
N HIS A 125 10.61 3.60 -6.91
CA HIS A 125 10.76 4.28 -8.19
C HIS A 125 12.10 5.00 -8.33
N HIS A 126 12.60 5.65 -7.28
CA HIS A 126 13.92 6.30 -7.32
C HIS A 126 15.07 5.32 -7.59
N PHE A 127 14.97 4.09 -7.07
CA PHE A 127 15.96 3.03 -7.29
C PHE A 127 15.53 2.02 -8.36
N SER A 128 14.55 2.35 -9.21
CA SER A 128 14.13 1.50 -10.33
C SER A 128 14.74 2.01 -11.63
N GLU A 129 15.34 1.12 -12.40
CA GLU A 129 15.80 1.39 -13.76
C GLU A 129 15.07 0.47 -14.74
N TRP A 130 14.93 0.95 -15.98
CA TRP A 130 14.37 0.18 -17.08
C TRP A 130 15.47 -0.64 -17.74
N ASP A 131 15.26 -1.95 -17.87
CA ASP A 131 16.09 -2.84 -18.66
C ASP A 131 15.48 -3.00 -20.05
N GLU A 132 16.16 -2.47 -21.08
CA GLU A 132 15.71 -2.55 -22.47
C GLU A 132 15.72 -3.98 -23.02
N GLU A 133 16.63 -4.84 -22.56
CA GLU A 133 16.75 -6.21 -23.05
C GLU A 133 15.64 -7.11 -22.50
N LEU A 134 15.29 -6.91 -21.23
CA LEU A 134 14.25 -7.69 -20.54
C LEU A 134 12.86 -7.06 -20.61
N GLU A 135 12.74 -5.86 -21.18
CA GLU A 135 11.51 -5.04 -21.21
C GLU A 135 10.84 -4.95 -19.82
N THR A 136 11.64 -4.75 -18.78
CA THR A 136 11.14 -4.74 -17.39
C THR A 136 11.89 -3.77 -16.50
N PHE A 137 11.26 -3.39 -15.39
CA PHE A 137 11.91 -2.61 -14.35
C PHE A 137 12.64 -3.51 -13.36
N TYR A 138 13.85 -3.14 -12.98
CA TYR A 138 14.59 -3.79 -11.91
C TYR A 138 15.06 -2.76 -10.87
N LEU A 139 15.22 -3.23 -9.63
CA LEU A 139 15.73 -2.39 -8.56
C LEU A 139 17.27 -2.39 -8.58
N THR A 140 17.88 -1.22 -8.71
CA THR A 140 19.34 -1.03 -8.63
C THR A 140 19.88 -1.23 -7.22
N ARG A 141 19.01 -1.12 -6.21
CA ARG A 141 19.33 -1.32 -4.80
C ARG A 141 18.42 -2.38 -4.17
N PRO A 142 18.96 -3.36 -3.43
CA PRO A 142 18.14 -4.28 -2.66
C PRO A 142 17.46 -3.54 -1.48
N LEU A 143 16.13 -3.64 -1.41
CA LEU A 143 15.31 -3.07 -0.33
C LEU A 143 14.54 -4.16 0.43
N PRO A 144 15.21 -5.15 1.06
CA PRO A 144 14.56 -6.34 1.61
C PRO A 144 13.76 -6.07 2.89
N THR A 145 13.94 -4.91 3.53
CA THR A 145 13.35 -4.61 4.84
C THR A 145 12.74 -3.21 4.92
N VAL A 146 11.85 -3.03 5.91
CA VAL A 146 11.32 -1.71 6.26
C VAL A 146 12.44 -0.73 6.64
N THR A 147 13.48 -1.20 7.33
CA THR A 147 14.61 -0.35 7.71
C THR A 147 15.39 0.15 6.51
N SER A 148 15.63 -0.71 5.51
CA SER A 148 16.32 -0.31 4.27
C SER A 148 15.53 0.73 3.48
N ILE A 149 14.19 0.67 3.49
CA ILE A 149 13.36 1.69 2.83
C ILE A 149 13.49 3.06 3.52
N PHE A 150 13.48 3.11 4.86
CA PHE A 150 13.68 4.38 5.57
C PHE A 150 15.09 4.96 5.37
N GLN A 151 16.13 4.13 5.40
CA GLN A 151 17.50 4.58 5.14
C GLN A 151 17.63 5.13 3.72
N ALA A 152 17.07 4.43 2.73
CA ALA A 152 17.03 4.89 1.35
C ALA A 152 16.26 6.23 1.21
N ALA A 153 15.15 6.42 1.91
CA ALA A 153 14.43 7.68 1.94
C ALA A 153 15.28 8.84 2.51
N ASP A 154 16.01 8.60 3.60
CA ASP A 154 16.90 9.61 4.21
C ASP A 154 18.04 10.01 3.26
N GLU A 155 18.57 9.04 2.48
CA GLU A 155 19.59 9.30 1.45
C GLU A 155 19.06 10.18 0.31
N ILE A 156 17.86 9.88 -0.22
CA ILE A 156 17.20 10.71 -1.25
C ILE A 156 17.01 12.13 -0.72
N ILE A 157 16.53 12.29 0.52
CA ILE A 157 16.36 13.61 1.13
C ILE A 157 17.69 14.36 1.24
N ALA A 158 18.78 13.66 1.59
CA ALA A 158 20.12 14.25 1.65
C ALA A 158 20.65 14.66 0.27
N GLU A 159 20.32 13.91 -0.79
CA GLU A 159 20.64 14.27 -2.17
C GLU A 159 19.88 15.50 -2.66
N LEU A 160 18.56 15.54 -2.43
CA LEU A 160 17.73 16.69 -2.80
C LEU A 160 18.21 17.98 -2.12
N LYS A 161 18.60 17.92 -0.85
CA LYS A 161 19.18 19.06 -0.12
C LYS A 161 20.51 19.53 -0.70
N ARG A 162 21.36 18.61 -1.16
CA ARG A 162 22.64 18.94 -1.81
C ARG A 162 22.43 19.58 -3.18
N GLY A 163 21.43 19.11 -3.93
CA GLY A 163 21.04 19.68 -5.23
C GLY A 163 20.48 21.11 -5.10
N ALA A 164 19.67 21.38 -4.08
CA ALA A 164 19.07 22.70 -3.85
C ALA A 164 20.06 23.78 -3.39
N SER A 165 21.28 23.40 -3.00
CA SER A 165 22.32 24.34 -2.54
C SER A 165 23.27 24.80 -3.65
N ARG A 166 23.03 24.36 -4.89
CA ARG A 166 23.77 24.79 -6.10
C ARG A 166 22.96 25.81 -6.87
#